data_AF-A0A963TGP8-F1
#
_entry.id   AF-A0A963TGP8-F1
#
_cell.length_a   1.000
_cell.length_b   1.000
_cell.length_c   1.000
_cell.angle_alpha   90.00
_cell.angle_beta   90.00
_cell.angle_gamma   90.00
#
_symmetry.space_group_name_H-M   'P 1'
#
loop_
_entity.id
_entity.type
_entity.pdbx_description
1 polymer ?
#
loop_
_entity_poly.entity_id
_entity_poly.type
_entity_poly.pdbx_seq_one_letter_code
_entity_poly.pdbx_strand_id
1 'polypeptide(L)'
;MALVTEEMVETFQRDGVVLVKGLWKDWVDVIRAGIERNMAEPGPYAAENLKPGEGGRFFDDYCNWTRIPEFRDVIENSPVAGVAAALMRSPTVQMFHDHVLVKEPGTSKPTPWHQDGPYYFVKGAQTVSFWSPVDPVTDATLRCVAGSHRWPKEVLPKRWLAETDFYPDPEAYMPVPDPDAEGMDIREWAMEPGD
;
A
#
# COMPACT_ATOMS: atom_id res chain seq x y z
N MET A 1 -10.61 -6.62 -23.01
CA MET A 1 -9.89 -7.71 -22.31
C MET A 1 -10.00 -7.44 -20.82
N ALA A 2 -10.17 -8.46 -19.98
CA ALA A 2 -10.18 -8.25 -18.54
C ALA A 2 -8.81 -7.72 -18.09
N LEU A 3 -8.79 -6.73 -17.19
CA LEU A 3 -7.55 -6.15 -16.62
C LEU A 3 -6.76 -7.15 -15.77
N VAL A 4 -7.42 -8.21 -15.29
CA VAL A 4 -6.81 -9.33 -14.59
C VAL A 4 -7.21 -10.65 -15.24
N THR A 5 -6.25 -11.57 -15.34
CA THR A 5 -6.46 -12.94 -15.83
C THR A 5 -6.62 -13.92 -14.66
N GLU A 6 -7.11 -15.13 -14.91
CA GLU A 6 -7.14 -16.17 -13.86
C GLU A 6 -5.74 -16.49 -13.33
N GLU A 7 -4.71 -16.49 -14.19
CA GLU A 7 -3.32 -16.69 -13.77
C GLU A 7 -2.85 -15.60 -12.79
N MET A 8 -3.26 -14.36 -12.99
CA MET A 8 -2.97 -13.27 -12.05
C MET A 8 -3.70 -13.46 -10.72
N VAL A 9 -4.96 -13.91 -10.75
CA VAL A 9 -5.73 -14.26 -9.55
C VAL A 9 -5.06 -15.39 -8.80
N GLU A 10 -4.69 -16.49 -9.48
CA GLU A 10 -3.97 -17.62 -8.88
C GLU A 10 -2.62 -17.20 -8.31
N THR A 11 -1.90 -16.31 -9.00
CA THR A 11 -0.64 -15.74 -8.52
C THR A 11 -0.86 -14.92 -7.25
N PHE A 12 -1.87 -14.05 -7.20
CA PHE A 12 -2.20 -13.31 -5.98
C PHE A 12 -2.58 -14.23 -4.82
N GLN A 13 -3.38 -15.26 -5.07
CA GLN A 13 -3.77 -16.25 -4.04
C GLN A 13 -2.56 -17.02 -3.50
N ARG A 14 -1.62 -17.40 -4.40
CA ARG A 14 -0.40 -18.14 -4.06
C ARG A 14 0.66 -17.26 -3.43
N ASP A 15 0.94 -16.08 -3.96
CA ASP A 15 2.10 -15.28 -3.58
C ASP A 15 1.72 -14.10 -2.66
N GLY A 16 0.43 -13.77 -2.55
CA GLY A 16 -0.06 -12.63 -1.76
C GLY A 16 0.14 -11.28 -2.45
N VAL A 17 0.75 -11.28 -3.64
CA VAL A 17 1.09 -10.08 -4.41
C VAL A 17 1.05 -10.40 -5.91
N VAL A 18 0.60 -9.45 -6.73
CA VAL A 18 0.63 -9.51 -8.19
C VAL A 18 0.69 -8.09 -8.75
N LEU A 19 1.39 -7.90 -9.87
CA LEU A 19 1.42 -6.63 -10.61
C LEU A 19 0.24 -6.55 -11.57
N VAL A 20 -0.53 -5.45 -11.55
CA VAL A 20 -1.65 -5.20 -12.46
C VAL A 20 -1.38 -3.97 -13.32
N LYS A 21 -0.69 -4.18 -14.45
CA LYS A 21 -0.27 -3.07 -15.31
C LYS A 21 -1.44 -2.23 -15.83
N GLY A 22 -1.31 -0.92 -15.69
CA GLY A 22 -2.23 0.09 -16.19
C GLY A 22 -3.63 0.03 -15.63
N LEU A 23 -3.83 -0.46 -14.40
CA LEU A 23 -5.13 -0.44 -13.71
C LEU A 23 -5.71 0.98 -13.68
N TRP A 24 -4.86 1.96 -13.41
CA TRP A 24 -5.19 3.38 -13.30
C TRP A 24 -4.53 4.25 -14.36
N LYS A 25 -4.04 3.68 -15.47
CA LYS A 25 -3.37 4.46 -16.53
C LYS A 25 -4.19 5.66 -17.03
N ASP A 26 -5.52 5.51 -17.10
CA ASP A 26 -6.46 6.54 -17.58
C ASP A 26 -6.95 7.45 -16.43
N TRP A 27 -6.49 7.19 -15.20
CA TRP A 27 -6.87 7.87 -13.95
C TRP A 27 -5.71 8.63 -13.31
N VAL A 28 -4.49 8.50 -13.83
CA VAL A 28 -3.26 9.10 -13.25
C VAL A 28 -3.44 10.59 -12.98
N ASP A 29 -3.99 11.35 -13.94
CA ASP A 29 -4.16 12.80 -13.78
C ASP A 29 -5.21 13.16 -12.71
N VAL A 30 -6.25 12.34 -12.54
CA VAL A 30 -7.23 12.49 -11.46
C VAL A 30 -6.58 12.21 -10.11
N ILE A 31 -5.79 11.15 -10.01
CA ILE A 31 -5.06 10.79 -8.79
C ILE A 31 -4.07 11.90 -8.42
N ARG A 32 -3.30 12.43 -9.38
CA ARG A 32 -2.39 13.56 -9.17
C ARG A 32 -3.12 14.79 -8.64
N ALA A 33 -4.24 15.16 -9.27
CA ALA A 33 -5.05 16.28 -8.81
C ALA A 33 -5.59 16.07 -7.38
N GLY A 34 -5.94 14.83 -7.03
CA GLY A 34 -6.35 14.47 -5.68
C GLY A 34 -5.20 14.60 -4.66
N ILE A 35 -4.00 14.15 -5.01
CA ILE A 35 -2.79 14.28 -4.17
C ILE A 35 -2.47 15.76 -3.94
N GLU A 36 -2.47 16.59 -4.98
CA GLU A 36 -2.21 18.03 -4.87
C GLU A 36 -3.26 18.71 -3.96
N ARG A 37 -4.54 18.39 -4.13
CA ARG A 37 -5.59 18.89 -3.22
C ARG A 37 -5.36 18.40 -1.79
N ASN A 38 -4.99 17.14 -1.60
CA ASN A 38 -4.71 16.60 -0.27
C ASN A 38 -3.56 17.36 0.40
N MET A 39 -2.50 17.67 -0.34
CA MET A 39 -1.36 18.41 0.19
C MET A 39 -1.69 19.88 0.49
N ALA A 40 -2.56 20.50 -0.30
CA ALA A 40 -3.03 21.87 -0.09
C ALA A 40 -4.05 21.98 1.06
N GLU A 41 -4.85 20.94 1.24
CA GLU A 41 -5.89 20.83 2.26
C GLU A 41 -5.70 19.51 3.04
N PRO A 42 -4.73 19.41 3.97
CA PRO A 42 -4.45 18.17 4.67
C PRO A 42 -5.62 17.70 5.55
N GLY A 43 -5.77 16.39 5.66
CA GLY A 43 -6.75 15.73 6.50
C GLY A 43 -6.35 15.76 7.98
N PRO A 44 -7.24 15.27 8.86
CA PRO A 44 -6.98 15.22 10.30
C PRO A 44 -5.85 14.27 10.70
N TYR A 45 -5.44 13.37 9.79
CA TYR A 45 -4.39 12.38 10.01
C TYR A 45 -3.11 12.68 9.24
N ALA A 46 -3.02 13.87 8.63
CA ALA A 46 -1.84 14.27 7.91
C ALA A 46 -0.62 14.39 8.84
N ALA A 47 0.52 13.90 8.39
CA ALA A 47 1.79 14.08 9.07
C ALA A 47 2.92 14.42 8.10
N GLU A 48 3.93 15.09 8.67
CA GLU A 48 5.21 15.37 8.01
C GLU A 48 6.28 14.55 8.73
N ASN A 49 6.72 13.46 8.10
CA ASN A 49 7.65 12.48 8.66
C ASN A 49 9.12 12.87 8.43
N LEU A 50 9.48 14.11 8.77
CA LEU A 50 10.84 14.62 8.64
C LEU A 50 11.60 14.50 9.96
N LYS A 51 12.81 13.92 9.94
CA LYS A 51 13.74 14.04 11.06
C LYS A 51 14.53 15.35 10.97
N PRO A 52 14.94 15.95 12.10
CA PRO A 52 15.81 17.13 12.08
C PRO A 52 17.08 16.89 11.24
N GLY A 53 17.27 17.68 10.18
CA GLY A 53 18.43 17.60 9.28
C GLY A 53 18.22 16.83 7.98
N GLU A 54 17.06 16.20 7.76
CA GLU A 54 16.67 15.65 6.46
C GLU A 54 16.13 16.77 5.55
N GLY A 55 16.51 16.73 4.27
CA GLY A 55 15.99 17.64 3.24
C GLY A 55 14.83 17.02 2.47
N GLY A 56 13.94 17.86 1.94
CA GLY A 56 12.73 17.43 1.22
C GLY A 56 11.52 17.28 2.13
N ARG A 57 10.40 16.83 1.55
CA ARG A 57 9.12 16.57 2.21
C ARG A 57 8.81 15.08 2.25
N PHE A 58 8.36 14.59 3.41
CA PHE A 58 7.74 13.26 3.53
C PHE A 58 6.35 13.44 4.12
N PHE A 59 5.38 13.65 3.23
CA PHE A 59 3.99 13.83 3.56
C PHE A 59 3.25 12.50 3.50
N ASP A 60 2.48 12.19 4.54
CA ASP A 60 1.50 11.11 4.53
C ASP A 60 0.15 11.56 5.09
N ASP A 61 -0.92 10.97 4.61
CA ASP A 61 -2.29 11.28 5.06
C ASP A 61 -3.25 10.13 4.76
N TYR A 62 -4.23 9.92 5.63
CA TYR A 62 -5.10 8.75 5.63
C TYR A 62 -6.58 9.14 5.55
N CYS A 63 -7.37 8.27 4.91
CA CYS A 63 -8.83 8.32 4.92
C CYS A 63 -9.45 9.60 4.34
N ASN A 64 -8.89 10.11 3.24
CA ASN A 64 -9.33 11.33 2.58
C ASN A 64 -10.35 11.10 1.46
N TRP A 65 -10.60 9.85 1.06
CA TRP A 65 -11.50 9.52 -0.05
C TRP A 65 -12.92 10.06 0.07
N THR A 66 -13.43 10.28 1.28
CA THR A 66 -14.78 10.85 1.48
C THR A 66 -14.81 12.37 1.34
N ARG A 67 -13.65 13.04 1.47
CA ARG A 67 -13.48 14.50 1.46
C ARG A 67 -12.92 15.00 0.13
N ILE A 68 -12.08 14.21 -0.53
CA ILE A 68 -11.44 14.55 -1.79
C ILE A 68 -12.20 13.87 -2.94
N PRO A 69 -12.93 14.62 -3.78
CA PRO A 69 -13.78 14.05 -4.81
C PRO A 69 -12.99 13.30 -5.88
N GLU A 70 -11.72 13.65 -6.14
CA GLU A 70 -10.85 12.92 -7.07
C GLU A 70 -10.60 11.49 -6.59
N PHE A 71 -10.32 11.30 -5.29
CA PHE A 71 -10.14 9.97 -4.71
C PHE A 71 -11.44 9.18 -4.72
N ARG A 72 -12.57 9.83 -4.37
CA ARG A 72 -13.88 9.20 -4.49
C ARG A 72 -14.15 8.72 -5.91
N ASP A 73 -13.91 9.57 -6.90
CA ASP A 73 -14.16 9.27 -8.31
C ASP A 73 -13.34 8.06 -8.78
N VAL A 74 -12.05 8.01 -8.43
CA VAL A 74 -11.18 6.87 -8.72
C VAL A 74 -11.71 5.59 -8.06
N ILE A 75 -12.16 5.64 -6.80
CA ILE A 75 -12.65 4.46 -6.07
C ILE A 75 -13.98 3.95 -6.64
N GLU A 76 -14.89 4.87 -6.99
CA GLU A 76 -16.25 4.53 -7.41
C GLU A 76 -16.34 4.19 -8.90
N ASN A 77 -15.53 4.84 -9.73
CA ASN A 77 -15.71 4.80 -11.19
C ASN A 77 -14.52 4.17 -11.95
N SER A 78 -13.38 3.90 -11.31
CA SER A 78 -12.32 3.12 -11.95
C SER A 78 -12.63 1.61 -11.93
N PRO A 79 -11.88 0.79 -12.69
CA PRO A 79 -12.04 -0.66 -12.67
C PRO A 79 -11.63 -1.34 -11.35
N VAL A 80 -11.11 -0.60 -10.35
CA VAL A 80 -10.49 -1.16 -9.14
C VAL A 80 -11.42 -2.10 -8.38
N ALA A 81 -12.71 -1.78 -8.24
CA ALA A 81 -13.64 -2.62 -7.49
C ALA A 81 -13.79 -4.02 -8.14
N GLY A 82 -13.86 -4.08 -9.47
CA GLY A 82 -13.92 -5.34 -10.20
C GLY A 82 -12.63 -6.15 -10.10
N VAL A 83 -11.48 -5.48 -10.15
CA VAL A 83 -10.17 -6.11 -9.98
C VAL A 83 -9.99 -6.65 -8.56
N ALA A 84 -10.35 -5.86 -7.54
CA ALA A 84 -10.32 -6.27 -6.14
C ALA A 84 -11.21 -7.50 -5.88
N ALA A 85 -12.44 -7.50 -6.42
CA ALA A 85 -13.36 -8.62 -6.32
C ALA A 85 -12.76 -9.91 -6.91
N ALA A 86 -12.18 -9.81 -8.10
CA ALA A 86 -11.54 -10.92 -8.79
C ALA A 86 -10.33 -11.47 -8.00
N LEU A 87 -9.40 -10.60 -7.60
CA LEU A 87 -8.20 -10.98 -6.84
C LEU A 87 -8.55 -11.65 -5.51
N MET A 88 -9.53 -11.11 -4.78
CA MET A 88 -9.98 -11.68 -3.49
C MET A 88 -10.90 -12.90 -3.65
N ARG A 89 -11.34 -13.24 -4.87
CA ARG A 89 -12.41 -14.21 -5.14
C ARG A 89 -13.68 -13.92 -4.31
N SER A 90 -14.08 -12.66 -4.29
CA SER A 90 -15.23 -12.17 -3.53
C SER A 90 -16.35 -11.68 -4.45
N PRO A 91 -17.63 -11.93 -4.12
CA PRO A 91 -18.75 -11.35 -4.87
C PRO A 91 -18.94 -9.85 -4.62
N THR A 92 -18.33 -9.30 -3.55
CA THR A 92 -18.48 -7.90 -3.15
C THR A 92 -17.17 -7.32 -2.62
N VAL A 93 -17.02 -6.00 -2.74
CA VAL A 93 -15.86 -5.25 -2.21
C VAL A 93 -16.37 -4.11 -1.36
N GLN A 94 -15.66 -3.82 -0.27
CA GLN A 94 -15.89 -2.67 0.58
C GLN A 94 -14.60 -1.86 0.68
N MET A 95 -14.65 -0.58 0.33
CA MET A 95 -13.53 0.33 0.55
C MET A 95 -13.30 0.50 2.06
N PHE A 96 -12.04 0.35 2.49
CA PHE A 96 -11.67 0.45 3.90
C PHE A 96 -11.00 1.79 4.21
N HIS A 97 -9.90 2.12 3.53
CA HIS A 97 -9.22 3.41 3.61
C HIS A 97 -8.37 3.67 2.37
N ASP A 98 -8.05 4.93 2.12
CA ASP A 98 -6.98 5.38 1.22
C ASP A 98 -5.81 5.94 2.05
N HIS A 99 -4.63 5.97 1.43
CA HIS A 99 -3.41 6.48 2.04
C HIS A 99 -2.56 7.15 0.95
N VAL A 100 -2.24 8.43 1.15
CA VAL A 100 -1.34 9.19 0.27
C VAL A 100 0.06 9.18 0.88
N LEU A 101 1.06 8.91 0.05
CA LEU A 101 2.47 8.96 0.42
C LEU A 101 3.22 9.81 -0.61
N VAL A 102 3.81 10.92 -0.19
CA VAL A 102 4.66 11.77 -1.03
C VAL A 102 6.03 11.87 -0.39
N LYS A 103 7.03 11.33 -1.08
CA LYS A 103 8.44 11.32 -0.65
C LYS A 103 9.27 12.10 -1.66
N GLU A 104 9.74 13.28 -1.28
CA GLU A 104 10.64 14.05 -2.13
C GLU A 104 12.08 13.50 -2.07
N PRO A 105 12.89 13.73 -3.13
CA PRO A 105 14.31 13.37 -3.10
C PRO A 105 15.01 13.94 -1.87
N GLY A 106 15.74 13.08 -1.14
CA GLY A 106 16.46 13.45 0.09
C GLY A 106 15.88 12.87 1.38
N THR A 107 14.66 12.34 1.38
CA THR A 107 14.00 11.73 2.56
C THR A 107 14.21 10.20 2.61
N SER A 108 15.44 9.73 2.39
CA SER A 108 15.75 8.35 1.99
C SER A 108 15.78 7.33 3.13
N LYS A 109 14.71 7.24 3.94
CA LYS A 109 14.52 6.05 4.79
C LYS A 109 13.59 5.05 4.11
N PRO A 110 14.05 3.80 3.89
CA PRO A 110 13.16 2.74 3.42
C PRO A 110 12.06 2.54 4.45
N THR A 111 10.84 2.30 3.97
CA THR A 111 9.79 1.82 4.85
C THR A 111 10.21 0.43 5.32
N PRO A 112 10.32 0.19 6.65
CA PRO A 112 10.75 -1.10 7.17
C PRO A 112 9.76 -2.21 6.80
N TRP A 113 10.23 -3.46 6.83
CA TRP A 113 9.39 -4.65 6.64
C TRP A 113 8.25 -4.67 7.67
N HIS A 114 7.02 -4.87 7.19
CA HIS A 114 5.82 -4.89 8.00
C HIS A 114 4.70 -5.68 7.32
N GLN A 115 3.63 -5.89 8.06
CA GLN A 115 2.33 -6.26 7.51
C GLN A 115 1.33 -5.18 7.89
N ASP A 116 0.42 -4.89 6.97
CA ASP A 116 -0.63 -3.89 7.15
C ASP A 116 -1.71 -4.36 8.14
N GLY A 117 -2.08 -5.64 8.08
CA GLY A 117 -3.14 -6.26 8.88
C GLY A 117 -3.13 -5.89 10.37
N PRO A 118 -1.98 -6.01 11.06
CA PRO A 118 -1.85 -5.63 12.46
C PRO A 118 -2.18 -4.17 12.78
N TYR A 119 -2.04 -3.24 11.83
CA TYR A 119 -2.39 -1.83 12.06
C TYR A 119 -3.89 -1.56 11.89
N TYR A 120 -4.64 -2.51 11.33
CA TYR A 120 -6.03 -2.32 10.97
C TYR A 120 -6.99 -2.89 12.01
N PHE A 121 -8.14 -2.24 12.13
CA PHE A 121 -9.23 -2.66 13.02
C PHE A 121 -10.26 -3.58 12.31
N VAL A 122 -9.84 -4.25 11.24
CA VAL A 122 -10.64 -5.22 10.49
C VAL A 122 -9.97 -6.59 10.51
N LYS A 123 -10.77 -7.66 10.48
CA LYS A 123 -10.28 -9.05 10.47
C LYS A 123 -10.80 -9.78 9.24
N GLY A 124 -9.96 -10.58 8.62
CA GLY A 124 -10.33 -11.42 7.48
C GLY A 124 -9.14 -11.72 6.59
N ALA A 125 -9.27 -12.74 5.74
CA ALA A 125 -8.25 -13.11 4.76
C ALA A 125 -8.55 -12.59 3.35
N GLN A 126 -9.79 -12.15 3.09
CA GLN A 126 -10.21 -11.55 1.82
C GLN A 126 -10.04 -10.04 1.90
N THR A 127 -8.78 -9.60 1.91
CA THR A 127 -8.38 -8.20 1.88
C THR A 127 -7.36 -8.01 0.76
N VAL A 128 -7.29 -6.80 0.22
CA VAL A 128 -6.28 -6.41 -0.78
C VAL A 128 -5.95 -4.93 -0.59
N SER A 129 -4.66 -4.63 -0.51
CA SER A 129 -4.14 -3.27 -0.62
C SER A 129 -3.63 -3.09 -2.05
N PHE A 130 -3.97 -1.95 -2.66
CA PHE A 130 -3.39 -1.56 -3.93
C PHE A 130 -2.38 -0.45 -3.69
N TRP A 131 -1.22 -0.58 -4.32
CA TRP A 131 -0.20 0.46 -4.36
C TRP A 131 0.01 0.83 -5.82
N SER A 132 -0.09 2.11 -6.15
CA SER A 132 0.09 2.61 -7.52
C SER A 132 0.88 3.90 -7.50
N PRO A 133 1.94 4.03 -8.32
CA PRO A 133 2.69 5.26 -8.39
C PRO A 133 2.03 6.24 -9.39
N VAL A 134 2.23 7.54 -9.16
CA VAL A 134 1.84 8.60 -10.11
C VAL A 134 3.03 9.13 -10.93
N ASP A 135 4.22 8.59 -10.69
CA ASP A 135 5.47 8.85 -11.41
C ASP A 135 6.18 7.51 -11.69
N PRO A 136 7.05 7.41 -12.71
CA PRO A 136 7.79 6.17 -12.95
C PRO A 136 8.65 5.79 -11.74
N VAL A 137 8.64 4.51 -11.37
CA VAL A 137 9.45 3.99 -10.26
C VAL A 137 10.38 2.89 -10.76
N THR A 138 11.69 3.12 -10.66
CA THR A 138 12.75 2.19 -11.10
C THR A 138 13.51 1.54 -9.95
N ASP A 139 13.86 2.33 -8.92
CA ASP A 139 14.83 1.91 -7.89
C ASP A 139 14.26 1.95 -6.45
N ALA A 140 13.06 2.50 -6.26
CA ALA A 140 12.38 2.64 -4.96
C ALA A 140 11.00 1.96 -4.98
N THR A 141 10.97 0.74 -5.50
CA THR A 141 9.75 -0.04 -5.72
C THR A 141 9.22 -0.63 -4.42
N LEU A 142 7.92 -0.93 -4.39
CA LEU A 142 7.35 -1.74 -3.31
C LEU A 142 7.95 -3.15 -3.38
N ARG A 143 8.38 -3.67 -2.22
CA ARG A 143 8.97 -5.01 -2.07
C ARG A 143 8.04 -5.85 -1.20
N CYS A 144 7.69 -7.04 -1.67
CA CYS A 144 6.79 -7.94 -0.95
C CYS A 144 7.41 -9.34 -0.85
N VAL A 145 7.32 -9.98 0.32
CA VAL A 145 7.74 -11.38 0.48
C VAL A 145 6.61 -12.31 0.03
N ALA A 146 6.85 -13.08 -1.03
CA ALA A 146 5.87 -13.99 -1.59
C ALA A 146 5.44 -15.05 -0.55
N GLY A 147 4.13 -15.21 -0.37
CA GLY A 147 3.54 -16.19 0.54
C GLY A 147 3.54 -15.77 2.02
N SER A 148 4.08 -14.60 2.37
CA SER A 148 4.13 -14.11 3.76
C SER A 148 2.76 -13.86 4.38
N HIS A 149 1.72 -13.66 3.56
CA HIS A 149 0.32 -13.57 4.00
C HIS A 149 -0.22 -14.86 4.62
N ARG A 150 0.49 -15.98 4.49
CA ARG A 150 0.16 -17.28 5.09
C ARG A 150 1.04 -17.67 6.26
N TRP A 151 1.87 -16.76 6.76
CA TRP A 151 2.66 -17.07 7.96
C TRP A 151 1.77 -17.41 9.16
N PRO A 152 2.26 -18.24 10.11
CA PRO A 152 1.45 -18.71 11.23
C PRO A 152 0.95 -17.60 12.15
N LYS A 153 1.67 -16.46 12.17
CA LYS A 153 1.34 -15.25 12.92
C LYS A 153 1.69 -14.04 12.07
N GLU A 154 0.96 -12.96 12.28
CA GLU A 154 1.34 -11.68 11.70
C GLU A 154 2.59 -11.12 12.37
N VAL A 155 3.29 -10.25 11.65
CA VAL A 155 4.50 -9.59 12.15
C VAL A 155 4.15 -8.49 13.16
N LEU A 156 4.97 -8.36 14.21
CA LEU A 156 4.78 -7.37 15.27
C LEU A 156 4.74 -5.94 14.72
N PRO A 157 3.61 -5.20 14.85
CA PRO A 157 3.55 -3.81 14.41
C PRO A 157 4.42 -2.92 15.30
N LYS A 158 5.26 -2.09 14.68
CA LYS A 158 6.09 -1.08 15.35
C LYS A 158 5.61 0.33 15.07
N ARG A 159 5.85 1.24 16.01
CA ARG A 159 5.79 2.69 15.83
C ARG A 159 7.09 3.16 15.19
N TRP A 160 7.06 3.42 13.89
CA TRP A 160 8.27 3.65 13.09
C TRP A 160 9.13 4.85 13.53
N LEU A 161 8.49 5.93 13.99
CA LEU A 161 9.21 7.13 14.45
C LEU A 161 9.87 6.95 15.82
N ALA A 162 9.28 6.11 16.68
CA ALA A 162 9.71 5.91 18.06
C ALA A 162 10.45 4.58 18.28
N GLU A 163 10.51 3.71 17.27
CA GLU A 163 11.07 2.36 17.33
C GLU A 163 10.52 1.52 18.50
N THR A 164 9.29 1.80 18.93
CA THR A 164 8.59 1.10 20.02
C THR A 164 7.47 0.21 19.48
N ASP A 165 7.08 -0.81 20.22
CA ASP A 165 5.98 -1.70 19.83
C ASP A 165 4.64 -0.95 19.81
N PHE A 166 3.78 -1.27 18.84
CA PHE A 166 2.47 -0.63 18.69
C PHE A 166 1.44 -1.17 19.70
N TYR A 167 1.48 -2.47 19.97
CA TYR A 167 0.64 -3.16 20.96
C TYR A 167 1.45 -3.75 22.12
N PRO A 168 0.86 -3.89 23.32
CA PRO A 168 1.56 -4.35 24.51
C PRO A 168 1.77 -5.87 24.58
N ASP A 169 1.16 -6.67 23.69
CA ASP A 169 1.27 -8.14 23.69
C ASP A 169 2.15 -8.63 22.52
N PRO A 170 3.48 -8.74 22.72
CA PRO A 170 4.39 -9.21 21.69
C PRO A 170 4.25 -10.71 21.38
N GLU A 171 3.65 -11.52 22.27
CA GLU A 171 3.51 -12.98 22.05
C GLU A 171 2.44 -13.32 21.00
N ALA A 172 1.53 -12.38 20.74
CA ALA A 172 0.52 -12.50 19.69
C ALA A 172 1.11 -12.46 18.27
N TYR A 173 2.33 -11.94 18.12
CA TYR A 173 2.97 -11.68 16.82
C TYR A 173 4.28 -12.45 16.67
N MET A 174 4.78 -12.55 15.44
CA MET A 174 6.16 -12.96 15.18
C MET A 174 7.08 -11.74 15.05
N PRO A 175 8.39 -11.87 15.35
CA PRO A 175 9.33 -10.78 15.11
C PRO A 175 9.35 -10.39 13.63
N VAL A 176 9.68 -9.13 13.35
CA VAL A 176 9.95 -8.66 11.98
C VAL A 176 11.17 -9.41 11.47
N PRO A 177 11.05 -10.22 10.39
CA PRO A 177 12.21 -10.90 9.81
C PRO A 177 13.14 -9.91 9.10
N ASP A 178 14.29 -10.40 8.67
CA ASP A 178 15.15 -9.74 7.69
C ASP A 178 15.10 -10.53 6.37
N PRO A 179 14.11 -10.27 5.49
CA PRO A 179 13.95 -10.99 4.23
C PRO A 179 15.18 -11.02 3.33
N ASP A 180 16.00 -9.97 3.35
CA ASP A 180 17.22 -9.86 2.55
C ASP A 180 18.31 -10.79 3.10
N ALA A 181 18.57 -10.73 4.42
CA ALA A 181 19.57 -11.58 5.06
C ALA A 181 19.15 -13.07 5.12
N GLU A 182 17.84 -13.32 5.20
CA GLU A 182 17.26 -14.66 5.27
C GLU A 182 17.04 -15.29 3.87
N GLY A 183 17.28 -14.54 2.78
CA GLY A 183 17.15 -15.05 1.41
C GLY A 183 15.72 -15.42 1.03
N MET A 184 14.74 -14.66 1.49
CA MET A 184 13.33 -14.90 1.20
C MET A 184 12.98 -14.56 -0.26
N ASP A 185 11.89 -15.16 -0.76
CA ASP A 185 11.38 -14.86 -2.11
C ASP A 185 10.72 -13.47 -2.14
N ILE A 186 11.50 -12.45 -2.49
CA ILE A 186 11.08 -11.06 -2.58
C ILE A 186 10.63 -10.76 -4.02
N ARG A 187 9.45 -10.16 -4.14
CA ARG A 187 8.87 -9.67 -5.40
C ARG A 187 8.88 -8.15 -5.41
N GLU A 188 9.37 -7.60 -6.52
CA GLU A 188 9.45 -6.16 -6.78
C GLU A 188 9.41 -5.93 -8.29
N TRP A 189 8.91 -4.76 -8.71
CA TRP A 189 8.73 -4.43 -10.12
C TRP A 189 8.99 -2.94 -10.36
N ALA A 190 9.68 -2.62 -11.45
CA ALA A 190 9.59 -1.28 -12.02
C ALA A 190 8.15 -1.05 -12.54
N MET A 191 7.62 0.13 -12.28
CA MET A 191 6.21 0.47 -12.53
C MET A 191 6.10 1.82 -13.24
N GLU A 192 5.16 1.88 -14.19
CA GLU A 192 4.74 3.12 -14.83
C GLU A 192 3.58 3.76 -14.04
N PRO A 193 3.32 5.07 -14.23
CA PRO A 193 2.17 5.72 -13.59
C PRO A 193 0.85 4.99 -13.86
N GLY A 194 0.16 4.63 -12.78
CA GLY A 194 -1.12 3.91 -12.83
C GLY A 194 -1.03 2.39 -13.02
N ASP A 195 0.17 1.80 -12.99
CA ASP A 195 0.34 0.36 -12.74
C ASP A 195 -0.10 -0.05 -11.33
#